data_AF-A0A963T4K8-F1
#
_entry.id   AF-A0A963T4K8-F1
#
_cell.length_a   1.000
_cell.length_b   1.000
_cell.length_c   1.000
_cell.angle_alpha   90.00
_cell.angle_beta   90.00
_cell.angle_gamma   90.00
#
_symmetry.space_group_name_H-M   'P 1'
#
loop_
_entity.id
_entity.type
_entity.pdbx_description
1 polymer ?
#
loop_
_entity_poly.entity_id
_entity_poly.type
_entity_poly.pdbx_seq_one_letter_code
_entity_poly.pdbx_strand_id
1 'polypeptide(L)'
;MRSHLTAFGVGAGLSLLAAGVVALVAPRFADAVSDADGVHIVNIGNGDSGSFHLKDDGLNVSADWKGEFAIAADGRSLSSLRGKLEIVSVEKDAKRKASFEREGDGVRVRAFVGDKETSPETAAETEAADLLQLFARSSGVNAETRVKAMLADGGKKRVIDEIGVLKSAHAVGAYVESLASATKLTKEEISILVERLKGLESDYSKRTAISALLRAQSLDDASVEEVLDVAKTIKGDHELRLVIEDITDEELGARNLTIATRLIEQIEGDHEIRLALSSLLESERLSDADAARL
;
A
#
# COMPACT_ATOMS: atom_id res chain seq x y z
N MET A 1 43.39 -32.13 -8.25
CA MET A 1 42.63 -31.59 -7.10
C MET A 1 41.41 -30.86 -7.64
N ARG A 2 40.22 -31.37 -7.27
CA ARG A 2 38.89 -30.76 -7.32
C ARG A 2 38.43 -30.04 -8.60
N SER A 3 37.58 -30.72 -9.37
CA SER A 3 36.27 -30.18 -9.72
C SER A 3 35.30 -31.34 -9.87
N HIS A 4 34.31 -31.42 -8.98
CA HIS A 4 33.18 -32.32 -9.07
C HIS A 4 32.10 -31.65 -9.94
N LEU A 5 31.85 -32.23 -11.12
CA LEU A 5 30.63 -32.04 -11.88
C LEU A 5 29.82 -33.32 -11.70
N THR A 6 28.86 -33.31 -10.79
CA THR A 6 27.84 -34.35 -10.71
C THR A 6 26.66 -33.94 -11.58
N ALA A 7 26.62 -34.54 -12.75
CA ALA A 7 25.40 -34.81 -13.49
C ALA A 7 24.50 -35.73 -12.67
N PHE A 8 23.19 -35.48 -12.71
CA PHE A 8 22.19 -36.55 -12.65
C PHE A 8 21.20 -36.32 -13.78
N GLY A 9 21.13 -37.31 -14.65
CA GLY A 9 20.22 -37.35 -15.77
C GLY A 9 18.97 -38.18 -15.48
N VAL A 10 18.01 -37.97 -16.38
CA VAL A 10 17.06 -38.92 -16.97
C VAL A 10 16.05 -39.59 -16.03
N GLY A 11 14.80 -39.15 -16.18
CA GLY A 11 13.61 -39.98 -16.00
C GLY A 11 12.64 -39.69 -17.13
N ALA A 12 12.80 -40.38 -18.25
CA ALA A 12 11.82 -40.41 -19.33
C ALA A 12 10.53 -41.10 -18.85
N GLY A 13 9.37 -40.51 -19.14
CA GLY A 13 8.08 -41.07 -18.77
C GLY A 13 6.95 -40.52 -19.62
N LEU A 14 6.75 -41.18 -20.76
CA LEU A 14 5.54 -41.24 -21.58
C LEU A 14 4.80 -39.94 -21.93
N SER A 15 4.92 -39.61 -23.21
CA SER A 15 3.96 -38.86 -23.99
C SER A 15 2.57 -39.52 -23.92
N LEU A 16 1.59 -38.81 -23.38
CA LEU A 16 0.17 -39.05 -23.67
C LEU A 16 -0.38 -37.78 -24.31
N LEU A 17 -0.57 -37.87 -25.63
CA LEU A 17 -1.33 -36.93 -26.43
C LEU A 17 -2.76 -36.88 -25.90
N ALA A 18 -3.10 -35.85 -25.14
CA ALA A 18 -4.47 -35.37 -25.01
C ALA A 18 -4.53 -34.01 -25.69
N ALA A 19 -5.04 -34.01 -26.93
CA ALA A 19 -5.45 -32.80 -27.62
C ALA A 19 -6.66 -32.20 -26.88
N GLY A 20 -6.37 -31.41 -25.85
CA GLY A 20 -7.34 -30.51 -25.24
C GLY A 20 -7.21 -29.15 -25.89
N VAL A 21 -8.19 -28.76 -26.70
CA VAL A 21 -8.35 -27.38 -27.15
C VAL A 21 -8.56 -26.52 -25.89
N VAL A 22 -7.50 -25.86 -25.42
CA VAL A 22 -7.63 -24.80 -24.42
C VAL A 22 -8.24 -23.61 -25.16
N ALA A 23 -9.54 -23.38 -24.96
CA ALA A 23 -10.17 -22.15 -25.39
C ALA A 23 -9.52 -20.99 -24.63
N LEU A 24 -8.73 -20.19 -25.33
CA LEU A 24 -8.17 -18.95 -24.82
C LEU A 24 -9.31 -17.93 -24.69
N VAL A 25 -9.95 -17.88 -23.52
CA VAL A 25 -10.92 -16.83 -23.20
C VAL A 25 -10.13 -15.56 -22.87
N ALA A 26 -10.15 -14.59 -23.77
CA ALA A 26 -9.66 -13.24 -23.49
C ALA A 26 -10.52 -12.61 -22.37
N PRO A 27 -9.93 -11.92 -21.38
CA PRO A 27 -10.70 -11.29 -20.31
C PRO A 27 -11.56 -10.15 -20.88
N ARG A 28 -12.83 -10.10 -20.47
CA ARG A 28 -13.73 -8.96 -20.68
C ARG A 28 -13.53 -7.98 -19.52
N PHE A 29 -13.24 -6.73 -19.85
CA PHE A 29 -13.10 -5.63 -18.90
C PHE A 29 -14.49 -5.10 -18.54
N ALA A 30 -14.79 -5.01 -17.25
CA ALA A 30 -16.00 -4.36 -16.73
C ALA A 30 -15.69 -2.89 -16.40
N ASP A 31 -16.63 -2.00 -16.74
CA ASP A 31 -16.52 -0.56 -16.55
C ASP A 31 -16.70 -0.11 -15.08
N ALA A 32 -16.11 1.06 -14.81
CA ALA A 32 -15.71 1.63 -13.52
C ALA A 32 -16.82 2.13 -12.57
N VAL A 33 -16.41 2.41 -11.33
CA VAL A 33 -16.98 3.45 -10.45
C VAL A 33 -15.82 4.38 -10.05
N SER A 34 -16.02 5.70 -10.07
CA SER A 34 -15.00 6.73 -9.80
C SER A 34 -15.20 7.41 -8.45
N ASP A 35 -14.11 7.63 -7.71
CA ASP A 35 -13.98 8.64 -6.67
C ASP A 35 -12.68 9.44 -6.93
N ALA A 36 -12.54 10.58 -6.27
CA ALA A 36 -11.63 11.68 -6.66
C ALA A 36 -10.13 11.35 -6.71
N ASP A 37 -9.71 10.24 -6.09
CA ASP A 37 -8.41 9.62 -6.35
C ASP A 37 -8.70 8.40 -7.23
N GLY A 38 -8.10 8.30 -8.41
CA GLY A 38 -8.36 7.19 -9.36
C GLY A 38 -7.99 5.79 -8.85
N VAL A 39 -7.76 5.61 -7.55
CA VAL A 39 -7.48 4.38 -6.83
C VAL A 39 -8.76 3.78 -6.26
N HIS A 40 -9.10 2.58 -6.71
CA HIS A 40 -10.16 1.75 -6.14
C HIS A 40 -9.56 0.41 -5.68
N ILE A 41 -9.66 0.13 -4.39
CA ILE A 41 -9.31 -1.18 -3.82
C ILE A 41 -10.59 -1.81 -3.26
N VAL A 42 -10.88 -3.02 -3.68
CA VAL A 42 -11.99 -3.82 -3.16
C VAL A 42 -11.43 -5.14 -2.64
N ASN A 43 -11.59 -5.39 -1.35
CA ASN A 43 -11.28 -6.67 -0.71
C ASN A 43 -12.58 -7.40 -0.39
N ILE A 44 -12.71 -8.67 -0.77
CA ILE A 44 -13.91 -9.49 -0.55
C ILE A 44 -13.51 -10.75 0.23
N GLY A 45 -14.26 -11.06 1.29
CA GLY A 45 -14.08 -12.31 2.06
C GLY A 45 -12.75 -12.38 2.80
N ASN A 46 -12.39 -11.35 3.59
CA ASN A 46 -11.14 -11.28 4.36
C ASN A 46 -9.85 -11.39 3.53
N GLY A 47 -9.89 -11.04 2.24
CA GLY A 47 -8.71 -11.07 1.36
C GLY A 47 -8.58 -12.35 0.51
N ASP A 48 -9.55 -13.27 0.60
CA ASP A 48 -9.65 -14.44 -0.28
C ASP A 48 -9.84 -14.07 -1.76
N SER A 49 -10.29 -12.85 -2.03
CA SER A 49 -10.25 -12.25 -3.35
C SER A 49 -10.26 -10.74 -3.23
N GLY A 50 -9.75 -10.08 -4.27
CA GLY A 50 -9.83 -8.64 -4.34
C GLY A 50 -9.46 -8.13 -5.71
N SER A 51 -9.70 -6.84 -5.88
CA SER A 51 -9.35 -6.11 -7.09
C SER A 51 -8.79 -4.74 -6.71
N PHE A 52 -7.85 -4.28 -7.52
CA PHE A 52 -7.26 -2.95 -7.46
C PHE A 52 -7.38 -2.31 -8.83
N HIS A 53 -7.68 -1.02 -8.86
CA HIS A 53 -7.64 -0.19 -10.05
C HIS A 53 -7.00 1.14 -9.65
N LEU A 54 -6.03 1.61 -10.43
CA LEU A 54 -5.44 2.94 -10.34
C LEU A 54 -5.51 3.56 -11.74
N LYS A 55 -5.97 4.80 -11.79
CA LYS A 55 -5.86 5.68 -12.95
C LYS A 55 -5.10 6.94 -12.55
N ASP A 56 -3.93 7.13 -13.12
CA ASP A 56 -3.04 8.27 -12.87
C ASP A 56 -2.41 8.71 -14.19
N ASP A 57 -2.36 10.01 -14.49
CA ASP A 57 -2.02 10.63 -15.78
C ASP A 57 -1.39 9.72 -16.86
N GLY A 58 -2.24 9.15 -17.73
CA GLY A 58 -1.82 8.31 -18.85
C GLY A 58 -1.45 6.86 -18.52
N LEU A 59 -1.45 6.48 -17.24
CA LEU A 59 -1.21 5.14 -16.71
C LEU A 59 -2.48 4.60 -16.04
N ASN A 60 -2.91 3.42 -16.45
CA ASN A 60 -3.92 2.64 -15.74
C ASN A 60 -3.26 1.34 -15.26
N VAL A 61 -3.37 1.05 -13.98
CA VAL A 61 -2.92 -0.22 -13.41
C VAL A 61 -4.10 -0.89 -12.75
N SER A 62 -4.38 -2.14 -13.10
CA SER A 62 -5.35 -2.94 -12.37
C SER A 62 -4.74 -4.27 -11.96
N ALA A 63 -5.29 -4.84 -10.89
CA ALA A 63 -4.95 -6.19 -10.48
C ALA A 63 -6.19 -6.90 -9.92
N ASP A 64 -6.29 -8.19 -10.20
CA ASP A 64 -7.30 -9.07 -9.65
C ASP A 64 -6.61 -10.28 -9.02
N TRP A 65 -7.05 -10.69 -7.84
CA TRP A 65 -6.49 -11.87 -7.19
C TRP A 65 -7.55 -12.75 -6.54
N LYS A 66 -7.17 -14.02 -6.43
CA LYS A 66 -7.87 -15.04 -5.66
C LYS A 66 -6.87 -15.77 -4.79
N GLY A 67 -7.19 -15.78 -3.50
CA GLY A 67 -6.44 -16.30 -2.38
C GLY A 67 -5.26 -15.42 -1.97
N GLU A 68 -4.66 -15.78 -0.85
CA GLU A 68 -3.58 -15.01 -0.23
C GLU A 68 -2.30 -15.03 -1.07
N PHE A 69 -1.60 -13.91 -1.08
CA PHE A 69 -0.25 -13.81 -1.65
C PHE A 69 0.59 -12.86 -0.83
N ALA A 70 1.90 -12.99 -0.95
CA ALA A 70 2.86 -12.10 -0.34
C ALA A 70 3.88 -11.65 -1.40
N ILE A 71 4.00 -10.33 -1.59
CA ILE A 71 5.04 -9.74 -2.42
C ILE A 71 6.35 -9.68 -1.61
N ALA A 72 7.46 -10.09 -2.24
CA ALA A 72 8.77 -10.03 -1.64
C ALA A 72 9.29 -8.58 -1.49
N ALA A 73 10.37 -8.42 -0.74
CA ALA A 73 10.95 -7.10 -0.42
C ALA A 73 11.37 -6.29 -1.66
N ASP A 74 11.69 -6.93 -2.78
CA ASP A 74 12.03 -6.26 -4.04
C ASP A 74 10.81 -5.70 -4.78
N GLY A 75 9.61 -6.21 -4.49
CA GLY A 75 8.39 -5.91 -5.24
C GLY A 75 8.29 -6.62 -6.59
N ARG A 76 9.27 -7.45 -6.93
CA ARG A 76 9.47 -8.06 -8.25
C ARG A 76 9.21 -9.56 -8.23
N SER A 77 9.10 -10.16 -7.05
CA SER A 77 8.79 -11.57 -6.86
C SER A 77 7.70 -11.77 -5.81
N LEU A 78 7.05 -12.94 -5.87
CA LEU A 78 6.12 -13.40 -4.84
C LEU A 78 6.86 -14.33 -3.89
N SER A 79 6.77 -14.08 -2.58
CA SER A 79 7.25 -14.99 -1.54
C SER A 79 6.22 -16.07 -1.20
N SER A 80 4.94 -15.83 -1.50
CA SER A 80 3.89 -16.84 -1.47
C SER A 80 2.75 -16.51 -2.44
N LEU A 81 2.06 -17.54 -2.92
CA LEU A 81 0.83 -17.43 -3.71
C LEU A 81 -0.07 -18.63 -3.46
N ARG A 82 -1.28 -18.37 -2.97
CA ARG A 82 -2.35 -19.35 -2.76
C ARG A 82 -3.50 -19.09 -3.73
N GLY A 83 -3.23 -19.24 -5.02
CA GLY A 83 -4.26 -19.12 -6.05
C GLY A 83 -3.72 -18.40 -7.27
N LYS A 84 -4.31 -17.25 -7.60
CA LYS A 84 -3.97 -16.50 -8.81
C LYS A 84 -3.89 -15.01 -8.51
N LEU A 85 -2.91 -14.34 -9.12
CA LEU A 85 -2.80 -12.89 -9.22
C LEU A 85 -2.67 -12.53 -10.70
N GLU A 86 -3.48 -11.60 -11.16
CA GLU A 86 -3.42 -11.03 -12.51
C GLU A 86 -3.20 -9.53 -12.39
N ILE A 87 -2.26 -8.99 -13.16
CA ILE A 87 -1.94 -7.56 -13.19
C ILE A 87 -2.00 -7.08 -14.63
N VAL A 88 -2.65 -5.95 -14.85
CA VAL A 88 -2.75 -5.30 -16.16
C VAL A 88 -2.26 -3.87 -16.01
N SER A 89 -1.43 -3.42 -16.96
CA SER A 89 -1.04 -2.03 -17.10
C SER A 89 -1.40 -1.55 -18.50
N VAL A 90 -1.96 -0.36 -18.59
CA VAL A 90 -2.19 0.36 -19.84
C VAL A 90 -1.57 1.73 -19.70
N GLU A 91 -0.43 1.94 -20.33
CA GLU A 91 0.23 3.23 -20.40
C GLU A 91 0.09 3.80 -21.81
N LYS A 92 -0.63 4.91 -21.95
CA LYS A 92 -1.10 5.44 -23.23
C LYS A 92 -1.90 4.36 -23.97
N ASP A 93 -1.32 3.74 -25.01
CA ASP A 93 -1.93 2.65 -25.79
C ASP A 93 -1.20 1.30 -25.59
N ALA A 94 -0.13 1.28 -24.79
CA ALA A 94 0.66 0.08 -24.55
C ALA A 94 0.04 -0.73 -23.41
N LYS A 95 -0.67 -1.80 -23.78
CA LYS A 95 -1.22 -2.77 -22.83
C LYS A 95 -0.21 -3.86 -22.51
N ARG A 96 0.01 -4.11 -21.23
CA ARG A 96 0.85 -5.17 -20.69
C ARG A 96 0.05 -5.97 -19.67
N LYS A 97 0.27 -7.28 -19.57
CA LYS A 97 -0.40 -8.14 -18.60
C LYS A 97 0.54 -9.19 -18.04
N ALA A 98 0.44 -9.48 -16.76
CA ALA A 98 1.10 -10.59 -16.09
C ALA A 98 0.06 -11.46 -15.35
N SER A 99 0.26 -12.76 -15.36
CA SER A 99 -0.54 -13.74 -14.62
C SER A 99 0.40 -14.64 -13.84
N PHE A 100 0.15 -14.73 -12.54
CA PHE A 100 0.81 -15.62 -11.60
C PHE A 100 -0.23 -16.62 -11.10
N GLU A 101 0.02 -17.91 -11.31
CA GLU A 101 -0.91 -18.96 -10.90
C GLU A 101 -0.14 -20.07 -10.18
N ARG A 102 -0.66 -20.54 -9.05
CA ARG A 102 -0.03 -21.63 -8.31
C ARG A 102 -0.01 -22.91 -9.16
N GLU A 103 1.17 -23.50 -9.31
CA GLU A 103 1.37 -24.78 -10.00
C GLU A 103 2.19 -25.70 -9.09
N GLY A 104 1.50 -26.61 -8.38
CA GLY A 104 2.13 -27.43 -7.34
C GLY A 104 2.72 -26.57 -6.23
N ASP A 105 4.03 -26.70 -6.03
CA ASP A 105 4.81 -25.89 -5.08
C ASP A 105 5.45 -24.64 -5.72
N GLY A 106 5.29 -24.48 -7.04
CA GLY A 106 5.79 -23.33 -7.80
C GLY A 106 4.70 -22.35 -8.20
N VAL A 107 5.12 -21.33 -8.96
CA VAL A 107 4.24 -20.34 -9.57
C VAL A 107 4.48 -20.37 -11.07
N ARG A 108 3.42 -20.63 -11.84
CA ARG A 108 3.42 -20.45 -13.28
C ARG A 108 3.28 -18.97 -13.59
N VAL A 109 4.19 -18.44 -14.39
CA VAL A 109 4.20 -17.04 -14.82
C VAL A 109 3.92 -16.95 -16.31
N ARG A 110 2.97 -16.10 -16.71
CA ARG A 110 2.71 -15.74 -18.10
C ARG A 110 2.64 -14.24 -18.23
N ALA A 111 3.20 -13.68 -19.29
CA ALA A 111 3.11 -12.25 -19.57
C ALA A 111 2.75 -11.97 -21.03
N PHE A 112 2.16 -10.81 -21.27
CA PHE A 112 1.63 -10.41 -22.57
C PHE A 112 1.90 -8.93 -22.83
N VAL A 113 2.22 -8.60 -24.08
CA VAL A 113 2.24 -7.24 -24.61
C VAL A 113 1.19 -7.15 -25.74
N GLY A 114 0.18 -6.31 -25.54
CA GLY A 114 -1.07 -6.39 -26.30
C GLY A 114 -1.71 -7.76 -26.10
N ASP A 115 -2.01 -8.43 -27.20
CA ASP A 115 -2.59 -9.80 -27.21
C ASP A 115 -1.54 -10.89 -27.41
N LYS A 116 -0.26 -10.53 -27.51
CA LYS A 116 0.83 -11.49 -27.78
C LYS A 116 1.49 -11.93 -26.47
N GLU A 117 1.54 -13.23 -26.25
CA GLU A 117 2.30 -13.83 -25.15
C GLU A 117 3.81 -13.57 -25.34
N THR A 118 4.45 -13.09 -24.28
CA THR A 118 5.88 -12.80 -24.24
C THR A 118 6.67 -14.10 -24.22
N SER A 119 7.68 -14.22 -25.08
CA SER A 119 8.54 -15.39 -25.22
C SER A 119 9.97 -14.94 -25.51
N PRO A 120 11.02 -15.63 -25.03
CA PRO A 120 11.00 -16.87 -24.22
C PRO A 120 10.50 -16.66 -22.79
N GLU A 121 10.35 -17.75 -22.02
CA GLU A 121 9.86 -17.74 -20.62
C GLU A 121 10.59 -16.72 -19.74
N THR A 122 11.92 -16.60 -19.87
CA THR A 122 12.72 -15.60 -19.12
C THR A 122 12.33 -14.15 -19.41
N ALA A 123 11.88 -13.84 -20.63
CA ALA A 123 11.35 -12.54 -20.97
C ALA A 123 9.96 -12.31 -20.36
N ALA A 124 9.14 -13.36 -20.28
CA ALA A 124 7.84 -13.30 -19.60
C ALA A 124 7.99 -13.09 -18.09
N GLU A 125 8.96 -13.76 -17.46
CA GLU A 125 9.30 -13.57 -16.05
C GLU A 125 9.76 -12.13 -15.75
N THR A 126 10.61 -11.58 -16.62
CA THR A 126 11.08 -10.18 -16.50
C THR A 126 9.91 -9.20 -16.62
N GLU A 127 9.06 -9.39 -17.63
CA GLU A 127 7.87 -8.57 -17.87
C GLU A 127 6.90 -8.64 -16.68
N ALA A 128 6.69 -9.84 -16.13
CA ALA A 128 5.86 -10.06 -14.97
C ALA A 128 6.44 -9.42 -13.70
N ALA A 129 7.75 -9.51 -13.50
CA ALA A 129 8.44 -8.87 -12.38
C ALA A 129 8.31 -7.34 -12.43
N ASP A 130 8.39 -6.73 -13.62
CA ASP A 130 8.18 -5.30 -13.81
C ASP A 130 6.74 -4.89 -13.49
N LEU A 131 5.76 -5.65 -13.94
CA LEU A 131 4.35 -5.39 -13.62
C LEU A 131 4.02 -5.61 -12.15
N LEU A 132 4.61 -6.62 -11.51
CA LEU A 132 4.46 -6.84 -10.08
C LEU A 132 5.03 -5.67 -9.27
N GLN A 133 6.17 -5.11 -9.69
CA GLN A 133 6.77 -3.97 -9.02
C GLN A 133 5.97 -2.70 -9.23
N LEU A 134 5.45 -2.50 -10.45
CA LEU A 134 4.50 -1.43 -10.72
C LEU A 134 3.29 -1.54 -9.80
N PHE A 135 2.64 -2.69 -9.75
CA PHE A 135 1.51 -2.94 -8.85
C PHE A 135 1.87 -2.67 -7.39
N ALA A 136 2.96 -3.25 -6.88
CA ALA A 136 3.41 -3.07 -5.49
C ALA A 136 3.64 -1.60 -5.13
N ARG A 137 4.18 -0.80 -6.06
CA ARG A 137 4.47 0.64 -5.85
C ARG A 137 3.29 1.57 -6.10
N SER A 138 2.25 1.07 -6.75
CA SER A 138 1.03 1.83 -7.08
C SER A 138 -0.12 1.57 -6.12
N SER A 139 -0.24 0.36 -5.57
CA SER A 139 -1.44 -0.08 -4.88
C SER A 139 -1.41 -0.01 -3.36
N GLY A 140 -0.22 -0.04 -2.73
CA GLY A 140 -0.14 -0.23 -1.27
C GLY A 140 -0.59 -1.63 -0.78
N VAL A 141 -1.07 -2.50 -1.66
CA VAL A 141 -1.41 -3.89 -1.33
C VAL A 141 -0.16 -4.62 -0.87
N ASN A 142 -0.26 -5.38 0.21
CA ASN A 142 0.86 -6.02 0.90
C ASN A 142 1.90 -5.04 1.47
N ALA A 143 1.61 -3.74 1.66
CA ALA A 143 2.55 -2.78 2.25
C ALA A 143 3.15 -3.30 3.56
N GLU A 144 2.34 -3.75 4.52
CA GLU A 144 2.82 -4.27 5.80
C GLU A 144 3.79 -5.44 5.64
N THR A 145 3.39 -6.46 4.86
CA THR A 145 4.21 -7.65 4.61
C THR A 145 5.51 -7.28 3.92
N ARG A 146 5.44 -6.39 2.92
CA ARG A 146 6.60 -5.96 2.15
C ARG A 146 7.53 -5.10 3.01
N VAL A 147 7.02 -4.15 3.79
CA VAL A 147 7.78 -3.35 4.76
C VAL A 147 8.50 -4.24 5.77
N LYS A 148 7.82 -5.23 6.34
CA LYS A 148 8.44 -6.22 7.23
C LYS A 148 9.60 -6.95 6.56
N ALA A 149 9.43 -7.38 5.31
CA ALA A 149 10.49 -8.02 4.55
C ALA A 149 11.66 -7.06 4.23
N MET A 150 11.37 -5.79 3.89
CA MET A 150 12.39 -4.77 3.68
C MET A 150 13.20 -4.46 4.96
N LEU A 151 12.53 -4.38 6.10
CA LEU A 151 13.17 -4.17 7.40
C LEU A 151 14.15 -5.31 7.72
N ALA A 152 13.78 -6.55 7.42
CA ALA A 152 14.66 -7.71 7.61
C ALA A 152 15.87 -7.73 6.64
N ASP A 153 15.69 -7.24 5.42
CA ASP A 153 16.72 -7.27 4.36
C ASP A 153 17.72 -6.10 4.45
N GLY A 154 17.26 -4.90 4.83
CA GLY A 154 18.09 -3.69 4.85
C GLY A 154 17.68 -2.60 5.82
N GLY A 155 16.82 -2.92 6.80
CA GLY A 155 16.41 -2.00 7.87
C GLY A 155 15.58 -0.80 7.39
N LYS A 156 15.45 0.20 8.27
CA LYS A 156 14.60 1.39 8.06
C LYS A 156 14.97 2.16 6.80
N LYS A 157 16.28 2.32 6.53
CA LYS A 157 16.76 3.03 5.35
C LYS A 157 16.19 2.44 4.06
N ARG A 158 16.15 1.11 3.92
CA ARG A 158 15.60 0.45 2.73
C ARG A 158 14.11 0.78 2.52
N VAL A 159 13.33 0.87 3.60
CA VAL A 159 11.91 1.22 3.53
C VAL A 159 11.74 2.70 3.15
N ILE A 160 12.51 3.59 3.77
CA ILE A 160 12.48 5.03 3.50
C ILE A 160 12.88 5.33 2.04
N ASP A 161 13.92 4.65 1.54
CA ASP A 161 14.33 4.76 0.13
C ASP A 161 13.21 4.29 -0.82
N GLU A 162 12.49 3.20 -0.49
CA GLU A 162 11.34 2.75 -1.27
C GLU A 162 10.21 3.78 -1.24
N ILE A 163 9.86 4.31 -0.07
CA ILE A 163 8.83 5.37 0.10
C ILE A 163 9.13 6.58 -0.78
N GLY A 164 10.42 6.94 -0.90
CA GLY A 164 10.88 8.05 -1.75
C GLY A 164 10.61 7.86 -3.24
N VAL A 165 10.48 6.63 -3.73
CA VAL A 165 10.23 6.34 -5.16
C VAL A 165 8.79 5.94 -5.47
N LEU A 166 7.93 5.74 -4.46
CA LEU A 166 6.51 5.47 -4.64
C LEU A 166 5.83 6.66 -5.33
N LYS A 167 5.00 6.36 -6.34
CA LYS A 167 4.29 7.37 -7.15
C LYS A 167 2.89 7.64 -6.65
N SER A 168 2.20 6.60 -6.19
CA SER A 168 0.84 6.71 -5.65
C SER A 168 0.85 7.25 -4.23
N ALA A 169 0.06 8.29 -3.96
CA ALA A 169 -0.14 8.82 -2.61
C ALA A 169 -0.69 7.75 -1.67
N HIS A 170 -1.61 6.92 -2.15
CA HIS A 170 -2.17 5.80 -1.41
C HIS A 170 -1.07 4.79 -0.99
N ALA A 171 -0.18 4.42 -1.91
CA ALA A 171 0.94 3.55 -1.59
C ALA A 171 1.90 4.20 -0.58
N VAL A 172 2.19 5.50 -0.72
CA VAL A 172 3.02 6.24 0.26
C VAL A 172 2.41 6.16 1.65
N GLY A 173 1.12 6.48 1.78
CA GLY A 173 0.42 6.44 3.07
C GLY A 173 0.49 5.07 3.74
N ALA A 174 0.15 4.01 2.99
CA ALA A 174 0.18 2.63 3.48
C ALA A 174 1.59 2.17 3.93
N TYR A 175 2.63 2.60 3.22
CA TYR A 175 4.02 2.28 3.58
C TYR A 175 4.50 3.05 4.81
N VAL A 176 4.15 4.33 4.93
CA VAL A 176 4.47 5.16 6.11
C VAL A 176 3.78 4.58 7.34
N GLU A 177 2.49 4.27 7.25
CA GLU A 177 1.72 3.62 8.31
C GLU A 177 2.36 2.30 8.74
N SER A 178 2.65 1.42 7.77
CA SER A 178 3.29 0.13 8.04
C SER A 178 4.65 0.28 8.72
N LEU A 179 5.46 1.25 8.28
CA LEU A 179 6.78 1.50 8.87
C LEU A 179 6.66 2.06 10.29
N ALA A 180 5.79 3.04 10.51
CA ALA A 180 5.56 3.65 11.82
C ALA A 180 5.04 2.60 12.83
N SER A 181 4.17 1.70 12.42
CA SER A 181 3.66 0.65 13.30
C SER A 181 4.70 -0.45 13.58
N ALA A 182 5.60 -0.73 12.64
CA ALA A 182 6.57 -1.81 12.76
C ALA A 182 7.82 -1.47 13.60
N THR A 183 8.20 -0.20 13.72
CA THR A 183 9.46 0.17 14.38
C THR A 183 9.49 1.62 14.90
N LYS A 184 10.43 1.93 15.80
CA LYS A 184 10.65 3.29 16.29
C LYS A 184 11.54 4.07 15.33
N LEU A 185 11.08 5.26 14.98
CA LEU A 185 11.72 6.18 14.05
C LEU A 185 12.52 7.25 14.81
N THR A 186 13.64 7.67 14.23
CA THR A 186 14.37 8.86 14.72
C THR A 186 13.69 10.13 14.21
N LYS A 187 14.05 11.28 14.79
CA LYS A 187 13.53 12.58 14.37
C LYS A 187 13.85 12.86 12.90
N GLU A 188 15.05 12.50 12.47
CA GLU A 188 15.50 12.65 11.09
C GLU A 188 14.69 11.77 10.13
N GLU A 189 14.37 10.54 10.53
CA GLU A 189 13.52 9.64 9.74
C GLU A 189 12.08 10.17 9.65
N ILE A 190 11.52 10.68 10.75
CA ILE A 190 10.19 11.32 10.76
C ILE A 190 10.17 12.52 9.82
N SER A 191 11.18 13.39 9.88
CA SER A 191 11.28 14.57 9.03
C SER A 191 11.31 14.21 7.54
N ILE A 192 12.05 13.17 7.14
CA ILE A 192 12.06 12.66 5.76
C ILE A 192 10.66 12.20 5.32
N LEU A 193 9.94 11.49 6.18
CA LEU A 193 8.59 11.00 5.88
C LEU A 193 7.58 12.17 5.80
N VAL A 194 7.66 13.13 6.72
CA VAL A 194 6.84 14.34 6.72
C VAL A 194 7.01 15.13 5.43
N GLU A 195 8.25 15.37 4.98
CA GLU A 195 8.50 16.08 3.73
C GLU A 195 7.94 15.32 2.52
N ARG A 196 8.02 13.97 2.53
CA ARG A 196 7.37 13.16 1.48
C ARG A 196 5.85 13.31 1.49
N LEU A 197 5.22 13.40 2.67
CA LEU A 197 3.77 13.49 2.86
C LEU A 197 3.21 14.86 2.45
N LYS A 198 3.92 15.95 2.71
CA LYS A 198 3.49 17.32 2.30
C LYS A 198 3.24 17.43 0.79
N GLY A 199 4.03 16.69 -0.01
CA GLY A 199 3.89 16.65 -1.47
C GLY A 199 2.85 15.67 -2.00
N LEU A 200 2.00 15.08 -1.16
CA LEU A 200 0.89 14.24 -1.61
C LEU A 200 -0.35 15.08 -1.93
N GLU A 201 -1.12 14.66 -2.92
CA GLU A 201 -2.40 15.28 -3.25
C GLU A 201 -3.57 14.68 -2.45
N SER A 202 -3.46 13.40 -2.07
CA SER A 202 -4.54 12.67 -1.38
C SER A 202 -4.58 12.99 0.12
N ASP A 203 -5.62 13.70 0.53
CA ASP A 203 -5.90 14.01 1.94
C ASP A 203 -6.08 12.76 2.79
N TYR A 204 -6.78 11.75 2.27
CA TYR A 204 -6.93 10.44 2.91
C TYR A 204 -5.57 9.80 3.20
N SER A 205 -4.65 9.83 2.24
CA SER A 205 -3.32 9.23 2.40
C SER A 205 -2.47 9.98 3.42
N LYS A 206 -2.57 11.31 3.44
CA LYS A 206 -1.93 12.15 4.47
C LYS A 206 -2.48 11.79 5.84
N ARG A 207 -3.81 11.80 6.01
CA ARG A 207 -4.50 11.47 7.25
C ARG A 207 -4.02 10.13 7.81
N THR A 208 -4.13 9.05 7.04
CA THR A 208 -3.72 7.71 7.48
C THR A 208 -2.27 7.69 7.97
N ALA A 209 -1.36 8.32 7.22
CA ALA A 209 0.05 8.36 7.57
C ALA A 209 0.33 9.17 8.85
N ILE A 210 -0.26 10.36 8.99
CA ILE A 210 -0.04 11.20 10.18
C ILE A 210 -0.69 10.61 11.42
N SER A 211 -1.88 10.02 11.32
CA SER A 211 -2.52 9.29 12.42
C SER A 211 -1.59 8.18 12.92
N ALA A 212 -1.01 7.39 12.01
CA ALA A 212 -0.07 6.33 12.37
C ALA A 212 1.19 6.87 13.06
N LEU A 213 1.76 7.97 12.57
CA LEU A 213 2.91 8.62 13.22
C LEU A 213 2.55 9.13 14.62
N LEU A 214 1.40 9.80 14.78
CA LEU A 214 0.97 10.40 16.04
C LEU A 214 0.68 9.36 17.13
N ARG A 215 0.17 8.18 16.74
CA ARG A 215 -0.16 7.06 17.64
C ARG A 215 1.04 6.16 17.92
N ALA A 216 1.77 5.74 16.89
CA ALA A 216 2.80 4.70 17.04
C ALA A 216 4.17 5.26 17.50
N GLN A 217 4.44 6.55 17.32
CA GLN A 217 5.74 7.15 17.58
C GLN A 217 5.76 8.05 18.82
N SER A 218 6.91 8.05 19.51
CA SER A 218 7.19 8.98 20.60
C SER A 218 7.79 10.25 19.99
N LEU A 219 6.94 11.20 19.65
CA LEU A 219 7.34 12.46 19.00
C LEU A 219 7.68 13.52 20.06
N ASP A 220 8.79 14.23 19.88
CA ASP A 220 9.03 15.47 20.61
C ASP A 220 8.22 16.63 20.00
N ASP A 221 8.22 17.78 20.68
CA ASP A 221 7.42 18.94 20.26
C ASP A 221 7.73 19.35 18.82
N ALA A 222 9.02 19.36 18.44
CA ALA A 222 9.44 19.69 17.07
C ALA A 222 8.89 18.70 16.04
N SER A 223 8.95 17.39 16.30
CA SER A 223 8.39 16.38 15.39
C SER A 223 6.86 16.43 15.34
N VAL A 224 6.20 16.82 16.44
CA VAL A 224 4.74 17.07 16.44
C VAL A 224 4.40 18.25 15.54
N GLU A 225 5.15 19.35 15.60
CA GLU A 225 4.94 20.49 14.69
C GLU A 225 5.10 20.08 13.23
N GLU A 226 6.15 19.30 12.90
CA GLU A 226 6.37 18.81 11.54
C GLU A 226 5.20 17.97 11.03
N VAL A 227 4.65 17.08 11.87
CA VAL A 227 3.48 16.27 11.52
C VAL A 227 2.22 17.14 11.37
N LEU A 228 2.03 18.14 12.25
CA LEU A 228 0.92 19.10 12.14
C LEU A 228 1.03 20.00 10.90
N ASP A 229 2.23 20.26 10.40
CA ASP A 229 2.41 20.97 9.13
C ASP A 229 1.89 20.16 7.93
N VAL A 230 1.94 18.82 7.99
CA VAL A 230 1.26 17.98 6.98
C VAL A 230 -0.25 18.14 7.10
N ALA A 231 -0.78 18.13 8.32
CA ALA A 231 -2.22 18.29 8.57
C ALA A 231 -2.75 19.61 8.00
N LYS A 232 -2.00 20.71 8.08
CA LYS A 232 -2.35 22.01 7.45
C LYS A 232 -2.49 21.95 5.93
N THR A 233 -1.98 20.92 5.28
CA THR A 233 -2.13 20.72 3.82
C THR A 233 -3.33 19.84 3.46
N ILE A 234 -4.05 19.31 4.44
CA ILE A 234 -5.30 18.57 4.27
C ILE A 234 -6.42 19.60 4.07
N LYS A 235 -7.19 19.46 3.00
CA LYS A 235 -8.28 20.37 2.64
C LYS A 235 -9.63 19.90 3.19
N GLY A 236 -9.79 18.59 3.37
CA GLY A 236 -11.02 18.01 3.88
C GLY A 236 -11.12 18.10 5.40
N ASP A 237 -12.07 18.89 5.91
CA ASP A 237 -12.46 18.94 7.32
C ASP A 237 -12.75 17.56 7.90
N HIS A 238 -13.41 16.70 7.12
CA HIS A 238 -13.69 15.31 7.45
C HIS A 238 -12.42 14.53 7.78
N GLU A 239 -11.37 14.70 6.98
CA GLU A 239 -10.10 13.99 7.19
C GLU A 239 -9.38 14.51 8.43
N LEU A 240 -9.41 15.83 8.68
CA LEU A 240 -8.88 16.42 9.90
C LEU A 240 -9.59 15.92 11.16
N ARG A 241 -10.93 15.85 11.14
CA ARG A 241 -11.73 15.24 12.22
C ARG A 241 -11.29 13.81 12.49
N LEU A 242 -11.11 13.00 11.46
CA LEU A 242 -10.68 11.61 11.63
C LEU A 242 -9.28 11.50 12.25
N VAL A 243 -8.35 12.43 11.99
CA VAL A 243 -7.06 12.47 12.73
C VAL A 243 -7.30 12.67 14.23
N ILE A 244 -8.23 13.56 14.59
CA ILE A 244 -8.58 13.84 15.99
C ILE A 244 -9.15 12.59 16.64
N GLU A 245 -10.09 11.91 15.99
CA GLU A 245 -10.66 10.64 16.48
C GLU A 245 -9.56 9.60 16.68
N ASP A 246 -8.69 9.41 15.67
CA ASP A 246 -7.60 8.44 15.72
C ASP A 246 -6.65 8.65 16.92
N ILE A 247 -6.34 9.90 17.30
CA ILE A 247 -5.42 10.19 18.42
C ILE A 247 -6.12 10.29 19.79
N THR A 248 -7.45 10.26 19.81
CA THR A 248 -8.28 10.40 21.03
C THR A 248 -8.94 9.08 21.45
N ASP A 249 -8.98 8.10 20.54
CA ASP A 249 -9.27 6.68 20.81
C ASP A 249 -8.26 6.04 21.79
N GLU A 250 -7.02 6.56 21.84
CA GLU A 250 -6.02 6.18 22.83
C GLU A 250 -5.98 7.22 23.97
N GLU A 251 -5.61 6.78 25.19
CA GLU A 251 -5.60 7.59 26.41
C GLU A 251 -5.32 9.09 26.17
N LEU A 252 -6.32 9.94 26.43
CA LEU A 252 -6.27 11.36 26.15
C LEU A 252 -5.31 12.09 27.10
N GLY A 253 -4.02 12.02 26.79
CA GLY A 253 -2.99 12.79 27.48
C GLY A 253 -2.95 14.25 27.01
N ALA A 254 -2.33 15.12 27.82
CA ALA A 254 -2.20 16.55 27.53
C ALA A 254 -1.62 16.87 26.13
N ARG A 255 -0.72 16.01 25.64
CA ARG A 255 -0.20 16.08 24.26
C ARG A 255 -1.31 15.95 23.23
N ASN A 256 -2.08 14.86 23.29
CA ASN A 256 -3.10 14.56 22.28
C ASN A 256 -4.25 15.57 22.34
N LEU A 257 -4.59 16.08 23.53
CA LEU A 257 -5.53 17.19 23.67
C LEU A 257 -5.03 18.46 22.96
N THR A 258 -3.76 18.84 23.18
CA THR A 258 -3.15 20.01 22.51
C THR A 258 -3.17 19.86 20.99
N ILE A 259 -2.82 18.67 20.48
CA ILE A 259 -2.86 18.37 19.05
C ILE A 259 -4.29 18.48 18.52
N ALA A 260 -5.26 17.86 19.21
CA ALA A 260 -6.67 17.89 18.81
C ALA A 260 -7.23 19.31 18.72
N THR A 261 -6.99 20.15 19.74
CA THR A 261 -7.44 21.55 19.73
C THR A 261 -6.89 22.32 18.52
N ARG A 262 -5.61 22.14 18.19
CA ARG A 262 -4.98 22.79 17.03
C ARG A 262 -5.46 22.30 15.68
N LEU A 263 -5.95 21.06 15.62
CA LEU A 263 -6.61 20.53 14.43
C LEU A 263 -8.03 21.06 14.31
N ILE A 264 -8.77 21.19 15.41
CA ILE A 264 -10.11 21.80 15.45
C ILE A 264 -10.06 23.25 14.94
N GLU A 265 -9.03 24.01 15.31
CA GLU A 265 -8.80 25.39 14.81
C GLU A 265 -8.66 25.48 13.28
N GLN A 266 -8.36 24.38 12.60
CA GLN A 266 -8.23 24.33 11.13
C GLN A 266 -9.52 23.88 10.44
N ILE A 267 -10.46 23.27 11.16
CA ILE A 267 -11.72 22.79 10.61
C ILE A 267 -12.65 23.99 10.39
N GLU A 268 -13.16 24.17 9.17
CA GLU A 268 -14.06 25.29 8.84
C GLU A 268 -15.54 24.95 9.10
N GLY A 269 -15.93 23.69 8.92
CA GLY A 269 -17.31 23.23 9.02
C GLY A 269 -17.79 22.96 10.45
N ASP A 270 -18.79 23.71 10.91
CA ASP A 270 -19.45 23.53 12.23
C ASP A 270 -19.87 22.08 12.52
N HIS A 271 -20.29 21.35 11.49
CA HIS A 271 -20.66 19.94 11.62
C HIS A 271 -19.49 19.07 12.07
N GLU A 272 -18.33 19.22 11.44
CA GLU A 272 -17.12 18.46 11.73
C GLU A 272 -16.51 18.91 13.06
N ILE A 273 -16.53 20.22 13.37
CA ILE A 273 -16.14 20.76 14.68
C ILE A 273 -16.97 20.11 15.79
N ARG A 274 -18.29 20.06 15.64
CA ARG A 274 -19.18 19.44 16.62
C ARG A 274 -18.85 17.97 16.84
N LEU A 275 -18.62 17.21 15.76
CA LEU A 275 -18.27 15.79 15.88
C LEU A 275 -16.90 15.59 16.54
N ALA A 276 -15.89 16.39 16.18
CA ALA A 276 -14.57 16.36 16.80
C ALA A 276 -14.64 16.65 18.31
N LEU A 277 -15.37 17.70 18.71
CA LEU A 277 -15.57 18.04 20.12
C LEU A 277 -16.36 16.96 20.86
N SER A 278 -17.39 16.37 20.24
CA SER A 278 -18.11 15.23 20.82
C SER A 278 -17.18 14.05 21.08
N SER A 279 -16.31 13.69 20.13
CA SER A 279 -15.31 12.63 20.33
C SER A 279 -14.38 12.91 21.51
N LEU A 280 -13.94 14.17 21.67
CA LEU A 280 -13.10 14.57 22.80
C LEU A 280 -13.81 14.45 24.14
N LEU A 281 -15.08 14.86 24.21
CA LEU A 281 -15.89 14.82 25.44
C LEU A 281 -16.34 13.40 25.80
N GLU A 282 -16.54 12.53 24.82
CA GLU A 282 -16.91 11.12 25.02
C GLU A 282 -15.71 10.25 25.42
N SER A 283 -14.48 10.73 25.22
CA SER A 283 -13.28 10.06 25.72
C SER A 283 -13.36 9.94 27.25
N GLU A 284 -13.51 8.70 27.76
CA GLU A 284 -13.71 8.36 29.19
C GLU A 284 -12.58 8.83 30.13
N ARG A 285 -11.58 9.55 29.62
CA ARG A 285 -10.37 9.98 30.32
C ARG A 285 -10.13 11.50 30.24
N LEU A 286 -11.08 12.31 29.77
CA LEU A 286 -11.00 13.76 29.84
C LEU A 286 -11.15 14.24 31.30
N SER A 287 -10.16 14.98 31.83
CA SER A 287 -10.27 15.56 33.17
C SER A 287 -11.18 16.80 33.17
N ASP A 288 -11.83 17.11 34.29
CA ASP A 288 -12.65 18.34 34.41
C ASP A 288 -11.85 19.62 34.07
N ALA A 289 -10.55 19.63 34.38
CA ALA A 289 -9.66 20.74 34.06
C ALA A 289 -9.36 20.87 32.56
N ASP A 290 -9.34 19.74 31.84
CA ASP A 290 -9.15 19.71 30.40
C ASP A 290 -10.46 19.99 29.66
N ALA A 291 -11.59 19.50 30.18
CA ALA A 291 -12.92 19.83 29.68
C ALA A 291 -13.21 21.34 29.75
N ALA A 292 -12.71 22.03 30.79
CA ALA A 292 -12.87 23.48 30.93
C ALA A 292 -11.99 24.32 29.98
N ARG A 293 -11.05 23.69 29.24
CA ARG A 293 -10.17 24.35 28.27
C ARG A 293 -10.65 24.22 26.83
N LEU A 294 -11.60 23.33 26.57
CA LEU A 294 -12.30 23.14 25.29
C LEU A 294 -13.45 24.15 25.16
#